data_AF-A0A1C5NIL4-F1
#
_entry.id   AF-A0A1C5NIL4-F1
#
_cell.length_a   1.000
_cell.length_b   1.000
_cell.length_c   1.000
_cell.angle_alpha   90.00
_cell.angle_beta   90.00
_cell.angle_gamma   90.00
#
_symmetry.space_group_name_H-M   'P 1'
#
loop_
_entity.id
_entity.type
_entity.pdbx_description
1 polymer ?
#
loop_
_entity_poly.entity_id
_entity_poly.type
_entity_poly.pdbx_seq_one_letter_code
_entity_poly.pdbx_strand_id
1 'polypeptide(L)'
;MPLPGSVSLSLDANGEPENFYADGIAYYVINNNMGYDGDLELALIPESFRTDVLREKLDAKGVLIENSDAELALFALLFEFDGDVRHIRHVMYNCSASRPKIEGKTNEEKKEVQTETLTIKATPLSDGKVKAKTGNTTDATVYADWYKSVYLSAADPSIPDNPEEWLDEFNTFSIYQVLPKLIELWGMNIRTDVEAKKNFMQQTVK
;
A
#
# COMPACT_ATOMS: atom_id res chain seq x y z
N MET A 1 -5.47 19.41 9.14
CA MET A 1 -4.65 20.25 10.04
C MET A 1 -3.35 20.59 9.32
N PRO A 2 -2.92 21.85 9.29
CA PRO A 2 -1.63 22.23 8.71
C PRO A 2 -0.46 21.88 9.64
N LEU A 3 0.68 21.54 9.07
CA LEU A 3 1.97 21.36 9.77
C LEU A 3 2.94 22.44 9.30
N PRO A 4 2.86 23.67 9.85
CA PRO A 4 3.77 24.75 9.45
C PRO A 4 5.20 24.46 9.92
N GLY A 5 6.18 24.95 9.16
CA GLY A 5 7.59 24.81 9.51
C GLY A 5 8.19 23.46 9.17
N SER A 6 7.58 22.68 8.26
CA SER A 6 8.21 21.48 7.69
C SER A 6 9.52 21.84 7.01
N VAL A 7 10.59 21.15 7.38
CA VAL A 7 11.95 21.33 6.86
C VAL A 7 12.26 20.29 5.79
N SER A 8 11.98 19.03 6.10
CA SER A 8 12.26 17.90 5.20
C SER A 8 11.28 16.75 5.44
N LEU A 9 11.08 15.93 4.39
CA LEU A 9 10.35 14.67 4.45
C LEU A 9 11.12 13.64 3.63
N SER A 10 11.53 12.55 4.26
CA SER A 10 12.14 11.39 3.60
C SER A 10 11.25 10.18 3.81
N LEU A 11 11.00 9.40 2.75
CA LEU A 11 10.16 8.20 2.79
C LEU A 11 10.77 7.12 1.91
N ASP A 12 11.18 6.02 2.54
CA ASP A 12 11.74 4.84 1.90
C ASP A 12 10.66 3.76 1.76
N ALA A 13 10.62 3.09 0.61
CA ALA A 13 9.65 2.02 0.38
C ALA A 13 9.95 0.85 1.31
N ASN A 14 8.91 0.32 1.94
CA ASN A 14 8.98 -0.89 2.76
C ASN A 14 8.26 -2.03 2.04
N GLY A 15 8.93 -3.16 1.91
CA GLY A 15 8.41 -4.35 1.29
C GLY A 15 9.42 -4.96 0.31
N GLU A 16 9.81 -6.19 0.57
CA GLU A 16 10.74 -6.93 -0.28
C GLU A 16 9.95 -7.87 -1.21
N PRO A 17 10.36 -8.04 -2.47
CA PRO A 17 9.75 -9.02 -3.35
C PRO A 17 10.00 -10.45 -2.84
N GLU A 18 8.95 -11.24 -2.68
CA GLU A 18 9.06 -12.66 -2.33
C GLU A 18 8.98 -13.52 -3.58
N ASN A 19 9.91 -14.46 -3.75
CA ASN A 19 9.88 -15.39 -4.88
C ASN A 19 9.02 -16.60 -4.54
N PHE A 20 8.06 -16.91 -5.41
CA PHE A 20 7.38 -18.19 -5.40
C PHE A 20 8.19 -19.19 -6.25
N TYR A 21 8.60 -20.29 -5.63
CA TYR A 21 9.40 -21.33 -6.30
C TYR A 21 8.51 -22.51 -6.72
N ALA A 22 8.65 -22.93 -7.98
CA ALA A 22 8.11 -24.17 -8.50
C ALA A 22 9.15 -24.84 -9.41
N ASP A 23 9.19 -26.18 -9.41
CA ASP A 23 10.15 -26.96 -10.20
C ASP A 23 11.63 -26.55 -10.02
N GLY A 24 11.99 -26.09 -8.81
CA GLY A 24 13.37 -25.70 -8.48
C GLY A 24 13.83 -24.35 -9.05
N ILE A 25 12.93 -23.57 -9.66
CA ILE A 25 13.21 -22.21 -10.13
C ILE A 25 12.21 -21.20 -9.54
N ALA A 26 12.59 -19.92 -9.49
CA ALA A 26 11.65 -18.85 -9.17
C ALA A 26 10.63 -18.74 -10.32
N TYR A 27 9.39 -19.12 -10.05
CA TYR A 27 8.33 -19.20 -11.06
C TYR A 27 7.64 -17.84 -11.23
N TYR A 28 7.43 -17.08 -10.15
CA TYR A 28 7.05 -15.67 -10.21
C TYR A 28 7.45 -14.89 -8.94
N VAL A 29 7.48 -13.56 -9.05
CA VAL A 29 7.82 -12.63 -7.96
C VAL A 29 6.53 -12.01 -7.41
N ILE A 30 6.29 -12.17 -6.11
CA ILE A 30 5.25 -11.49 -5.36
C ILE A 30 5.83 -10.16 -4.88
N ASN A 31 5.42 -9.07 -5.52
CA ASN A 31 5.76 -7.73 -5.01
C ASN A 31 4.90 -7.46 -3.77
N ASN A 32 5.54 -7.47 -2.60
CA ASN A 32 4.90 -7.11 -1.36
C ASN A 32 5.11 -5.60 -1.10
N ASN A 33 4.06 -4.79 -1.19
CA ASN A 33 4.13 -3.36 -0.86
C ASN A 33 3.61 -3.16 0.57
N MET A 34 4.53 -3.11 1.54
CA MET A 34 4.21 -2.90 2.95
C MET A 34 4.15 -1.42 3.33
N GLY A 35 4.33 -0.53 2.37
CA GLY A 35 4.14 0.90 2.51
C GLY A 35 5.45 1.68 2.51
N TYR A 36 5.58 2.65 3.40
CA TYR A 36 6.75 3.52 3.49
C TYR A 36 7.13 3.79 4.95
N ASP A 37 8.43 3.90 5.21
CA ASP A 37 8.99 4.35 6.47
C ASP A 37 9.90 5.55 6.22
N GLY A 38 9.93 6.51 7.15
CA GLY A 38 10.92 7.58 7.06
C GLY A 38 10.68 8.68 8.09
N ASP A 39 11.26 9.85 7.85
CA ASP A 39 11.31 10.92 8.83
C ASP A 39 10.69 12.21 8.28
N LEU A 40 9.88 12.85 9.11
CA LEU A 40 9.34 14.19 8.93
C LEU A 40 10.03 15.13 9.92
N GLU A 41 10.72 16.14 9.39
CA GLU A 41 11.42 17.15 10.18
C GLU A 41 10.64 18.46 10.17
N LEU A 42 10.41 19.00 11.36
CA LEU A 42 9.65 20.23 11.59
C LEU A 42 10.46 21.18 12.46
N ALA A 43 10.37 22.49 12.22
CA ALA A 43 10.94 23.49 13.12
C ALA A 43 10.32 23.42 14.53
N LEU A 44 9.02 23.12 14.59
CA LEU A 44 8.28 22.86 15.82
C LEU A 44 7.05 22.01 15.46
N ILE A 45 6.81 20.93 16.20
CA ILE A 45 5.60 20.12 16.05
C ILE A 45 4.42 20.89 16.66
N PRO A 46 3.36 21.18 15.88
CA PRO A 46 2.22 21.94 16.38
C PRO A 46 1.53 21.23 17.55
N GLU A 47 1.08 22.01 18.54
CA GLU A 47 0.32 21.50 19.68
C GLU A 47 -0.92 20.69 19.24
N SER A 48 -1.61 21.12 18.19
CA SER A 48 -2.74 20.38 17.63
C SER A 48 -2.36 18.99 17.13
N PHE A 49 -1.14 18.80 16.60
CA PHE A 49 -0.67 17.47 16.21
C PHE A 49 -0.36 16.62 17.45
N ARG A 50 0.24 17.23 18.48
CA ARG A 50 0.50 16.58 19.76
C ARG A 50 -0.77 16.08 20.43
N THR A 51 -1.84 16.87 20.41
CA THR A 51 -3.13 16.48 21.00
C THR A 51 -3.93 15.52 20.12
N ASP A 52 -4.04 15.79 18.81
CA ASP A 52 -4.95 15.05 17.93
C ASP A 52 -4.35 13.73 17.45
N VAL A 53 -3.04 13.72 17.20
CA VAL A 53 -2.32 12.55 16.66
C VAL A 53 -1.54 11.84 17.76
N LEU A 54 -0.71 12.57 18.52
CA LEU A 54 0.08 11.95 19.58
C LEU A 54 -0.70 11.70 20.89
N ARG A 55 -1.94 12.19 20.97
CA ARG A 55 -2.85 12.01 22.12
C ARG A 55 -2.29 12.51 23.45
N GLU A 56 -1.39 13.50 23.40
CA GLU A 56 -0.96 14.24 24.58
C GLU A 56 -2.17 15.01 25.17
N LYS A 57 -2.29 15.03 26.50
CA LYS A 57 -3.38 15.72 27.20
C LYS A 57 -2.90 17.09 27.65
N LEU A 58 -3.60 18.13 27.22
CA LEU A 58 -3.40 19.48 27.74
C LEU A 58 -4.10 19.59 29.10
N ASP A 59 -3.34 19.85 30.16
CA ASP A 59 -3.90 20.07 31.50
C ASP A 59 -4.50 21.48 31.66
N ALA A 60 -5.13 21.73 32.82
CA ALA A 60 -5.75 23.02 33.12
C ALA A 60 -4.74 24.19 33.23
N LYS A 61 -3.43 23.91 33.24
CA LYS A 61 -2.34 24.89 33.30
C LYS A 61 -1.66 25.08 31.94
N GLY A 62 -2.14 24.44 30.89
CA GLY A 62 -1.56 24.52 29.55
C GLY A 62 -0.30 23.67 29.38
N VAL A 63 -0.13 22.61 30.18
CA VAL A 63 0.98 21.68 30.06
C VAL A 63 0.52 20.45 29.29
N LEU A 64 1.27 20.08 28.26
CA LEU A 64 1.06 18.83 27.52
C LEU A 64 1.65 17.66 28.29
N ILE A 65 0.82 16.64 28.52
CA ILE A 65 1.16 15.43 29.28
C ILE A 65 1.03 14.23 28.36
N GLU A 66 2.15 13.56 28.11
CA GLU A 66 2.19 12.27 27.43
C GLU A 66 1.74 11.14 28.39
N ASN A 67 0.92 10.21 27.90
CA ASN A 67 0.46 9.05 28.65
C ASN A 67 0.99 7.77 28.01
N SER A 68 1.55 6.84 28.79
CA SER A 68 2.06 5.55 28.32
C SER A 68 0.98 4.68 27.67
N ASP A 69 -0.26 4.82 28.12
CA ASP A 69 -1.40 4.00 27.69
C ASP A 69 -2.12 4.60 26.47
N ALA A 70 -1.66 5.76 25.99
CA ALA A 70 -2.26 6.42 24.84
C ALA A 70 -1.89 5.70 23.54
N GLU A 71 -2.90 5.25 22.81
CA GLU A 71 -2.76 4.77 21.44
C GLU A 71 -2.74 5.97 20.48
N LEU A 72 -1.64 6.14 19.75
CA LEU A 72 -1.47 7.25 18.81
C LEU A 72 -2.45 7.09 17.63
N ALA A 73 -2.97 8.21 17.14
CA ALA A 73 -3.92 8.20 16.05
C ALA A 73 -3.26 7.88 14.70
N LEU A 74 -3.99 7.17 13.84
CA LEU A 74 -3.66 7.05 12.43
C LEU A 74 -4.15 8.30 11.67
N PHE A 75 -3.41 8.71 10.65
CA PHE A 75 -3.73 9.90 9.85
C PHE A 75 -3.33 9.72 8.39
N ALA A 76 -3.80 10.62 7.52
CA ALA A 76 -3.28 10.75 6.16
C ALA A 76 -2.34 11.95 6.10
N LEU A 77 -1.17 11.78 5.49
CA LEU A 77 -0.18 12.85 5.31
C LEU A 77 -0.25 13.39 3.89
N LEU A 78 -0.69 14.64 3.73
CA LEU A 78 -0.76 15.32 2.45
C LEU A 78 0.38 16.34 2.36
N PHE A 79 1.12 16.33 1.25
CA PHE A 79 2.29 17.20 1.08
C PHE A 79 2.58 17.49 -0.39
N GLU A 80 3.37 18.52 -0.65
CA GLU A 80 4.04 18.81 -1.91
C GLU A 80 5.46 19.24 -1.60
N PHE A 81 6.39 19.04 -2.54
CA PHE A 81 7.78 19.49 -2.37
C PHE A 81 7.95 20.88 -2.98
N ASP A 82 8.47 21.81 -2.19
CA ASP A 82 8.88 23.10 -2.71
C ASP A 82 10.00 22.92 -3.74
N GLY A 83 9.94 23.70 -4.82
CA GLY A 83 10.84 23.55 -5.97
C GLY A 83 10.40 22.52 -7.02
N ASP A 84 9.34 21.73 -6.81
CA ASP A 84 8.73 20.97 -7.90
C ASP A 84 7.96 21.92 -8.83
N VAL A 85 8.51 22.11 -10.04
CA VAL A 85 7.90 22.92 -11.11
C VAL A 85 6.48 22.46 -11.45
N ARG A 86 6.18 21.17 -11.27
CA ARG A 86 4.85 20.60 -11.56
C ARG A 86 3.90 20.68 -10.36
N HIS A 87 4.36 21.13 -9.19
CA HIS A 87 3.59 21.19 -7.96
C HIS A 87 2.80 19.89 -7.72
N ILE A 88 3.49 18.74 -7.79
CA ILE A 88 2.87 17.44 -7.57
C ILE A 88 2.51 17.33 -6.09
N ARG A 89 1.23 17.06 -5.85
CA ARG A 89 0.69 16.84 -4.52
C ARG A 89 0.59 15.35 -4.25
N HIS A 90 0.94 14.97 -3.04
CA HIS A 90 0.99 13.60 -2.58
C HIS A 90 0.05 13.41 -1.40
N VAL A 91 -0.42 12.18 -1.24
CA VAL A 91 -1.03 11.67 -0.01
C VAL A 91 -0.40 10.32 0.32
N MET A 92 0.09 10.18 1.54
CA MET A 92 0.30 8.87 2.16
C MET A 92 -0.93 8.57 3.02
N TYR A 93 -1.51 7.39 2.81
CA TYR A 93 -2.61 6.91 3.65
C TYR A 93 -2.06 6.24 4.90
N ASN A 94 -2.96 5.98 5.85
CA ASN A 94 -2.74 5.16 7.05
C ASN A 94 -1.35 5.33 7.70
N CYS A 95 -0.96 6.59 7.91
CA CYS A 95 0.28 6.96 8.56
C CYS A 95 0.12 6.84 10.08
N SER A 96 1.14 6.29 10.73
CA SER A 96 1.40 6.47 12.15
C SER A 96 2.66 7.31 12.33
N ALA A 97 2.75 8.01 13.46
CA ALA A 97 3.94 8.73 13.87
C ALA A 97 4.50 8.09 15.14
N SER A 98 5.82 8.03 15.26
CA SER A 98 6.49 7.73 16.52
C SER A 98 6.47 8.96 17.44
N ARG A 99 6.77 8.75 18.73
CA ARG A 99 6.97 9.85 19.67
C ARG A 99 8.17 10.70 19.22
N PRO A 100 8.07 12.04 19.24
CA PRO A 100 9.18 12.90 18.86
C PRO A 100 10.42 12.62 19.72
N LYS A 101 11.59 12.68 19.09
CA LYS A 101 12.84 12.59 19.83
C LYS A 101 13.08 13.90 20.59
N ILE A 102 13.40 13.81 21.88
CA ILE A 102 13.77 14.98 22.69
C ILE A 102 15.28 15.20 22.54
N GLU A 103 15.66 16.21 21.78
CA GLU A 103 17.05 16.60 21.58
C GLU A 103 17.24 18.11 21.78
N GLY A 104 18.42 18.51 22.23
CA GLY A 104 18.75 19.90 22.44
C GLY A 104 20.24 20.14 22.32
N LYS A 105 20.61 21.21 21.61
CA LYS A 105 21.99 21.69 21.50
C LYS A 105 22.05 23.15 21.95
N THR A 106 23.10 23.52 22.69
CA THR A 106 23.36 24.92 23.03
C THR A 106 23.78 25.69 21.78
N ASN A 107 23.31 26.93 21.61
CA ASN A 107 23.75 27.77 20.49
C ASN A 107 25.27 28.01 20.57
N GLU A 108 25.97 27.71 19.48
CA GLU A 108 27.36 28.10 19.27
C GLU A 108 27.41 29.45 18.52
N GLU A 109 28.51 29.76 17.84
CA GLU A 109 28.74 31.03 17.13
C GLU A 109 27.70 31.30 16.02
N LYS A 110 27.05 30.25 15.52
CA LYS A 110 25.91 30.32 14.59
C LYS A 110 24.65 29.82 15.29
N LYS A 111 23.57 30.59 15.16
CA LYS A 111 22.24 30.20 15.63
C LYS A 111 21.65 29.15 14.68
N GLU A 112 21.86 27.89 15.00
CA GLU A 112 21.16 26.76 14.37
C GLU A 112 19.82 26.57 15.08
N VAL A 113 18.73 26.50 14.32
CA VAL A 113 17.43 26.16 14.88
C VAL A 113 17.40 24.66 15.10
N GLN A 114 17.21 24.23 16.34
CA GLN A 114 16.96 22.82 16.64
C GLN A 114 15.59 22.45 16.10
N THR A 115 15.55 21.48 15.18
CA THR A 115 14.34 20.89 14.63
C THR A 115 13.89 19.70 15.46
N GLU A 116 12.63 19.33 15.29
CA GLU A 116 12.00 18.15 15.85
C GLU A 116 11.72 17.13 14.74
N THR A 117 12.05 15.87 14.98
CA THR A 117 11.85 14.78 14.02
C THR A 117 10.77 13.81 14.50
N LEU A 118 9.85 13.47 13.60
CA LEU A 118 8.87 12.40 13.73
C LEU A 118 9.22 11.29 12.76
N THR A 119 9.31 10.05 13.23
CA THR A 119 9.33 8.90 12.31
C THR A 119 7.90 8.62 11.87
N ILE A 120 7.69 8.51 10.57
CA ILE A 120 6.41 8.26 9.92
C ILE A 120 6.44 6.86 9.30
N LYS A 121 5.40 6.08 9.57
CA LYS A 121 5.16 4.80 8.90
C LYS A 121 3.82 4.84 8.20
N ALA A 122 3.81 4.76 6.87
CA ALA A 122 2.60 4.59 6.07
C ALA A 122 2.41 3.12 5.75
N THR A 123 1.22 2.58 6.00
CA THR A 123 0.88 1.19 5.69
C THR A 123 -0.29 1.11 4.71
N PRO A 124 -0.49 -0.01 4.01
CA PRO A 124 -1.67 -0.18 3.16
C PRO A 124 -2.97 -0.05 3.97
N LEU A 125 -3.96 0.63 3.40
CA LEU A 125 -5.35 0.52 3.82
C LEU A 125 -5.87 -0.91 3.57
N SER A 126 -7.05 -1.25 4.10
CA SER A 126 -7.69 -2.56 3.89
C SER A 126 -7.95 -2.88 2.42
N ASP A 127 -8.09 -1.85 1.58
CA ASP A 127 -8.24 -1.94 0.13
C ASP A 127 -6.89 -1.90 -0.64
N GLY A 128 -5.77 -1.98 0.08
CA GLY A 128 -4.43 -2.01 -0.47
C GLY A 128 -3.82 -0.65 -0.83
N LYS A 129 -4.57 0.46 -0.70
CA LYS A 129 -4.03 1.78 -1.03
C LYS A 129 -3.01 2.25 0.01
N VAL A 130 -1.79 2.56 -0.45
CA VAL A 130 -0.71 3.14 0.38
C VAL A 130 -0.54 4.64 0.12
N LYS A 131 -0.58 5.05 -1.16
CA LYS A 131 -0.35 6.43 -1.56
C LYS A 131 -1.12 6.81 -2.81
N ALA A 132 -1.36 8.10 -3.00
CA ALA A 132 -1.76 8.67 -4.28
C ALA A 132 -1.00 9.98 -4.54
N LYS A 133 -1.04 10.43 -5.79
CA LYS A 133 -0.43 11.69 -6.21
C LYS A 133 -1.16 12.29 -7.39
N THR A 134 -1.05 13.61 -7.55
CA THR A 134 -1.51 14.29 -8.75
C THR A 134 -0.58 14.01 -9.92
N GLY A 135 -1.13 14.05 -11.14
CA GLY A 135 -0.40 14.03 -12.40
C GLY A 135 -0.85 15.12 -13.35
N ASN A 136 -0.30 15.11 -14.58
CA ASN A 136 -0.53 16.15 -15.59
C ASN A 136 -1.99 16.32 -16.01
N THR A 137 -2.82 15.28 -15.82
CA THR A 137 -4.23 15.24 -16.23
C THR A 137 -5.18 15.16 -15.04
N THR A 138 -4.72 15.55 -13.85
CA THR A 138 -5.58 15.61 -12.66
C THR A 138 -6.69 16.62 -12.88
N ASP A 139 -7.93 16.27 -12.51
CA ASP A 139 -9.04 17.19 -12.52
C ASP A 139 -8.73 18.47 -11.72
N ALA A 140 -9.13 19.63 -12.23
CA ALA A 140 -8.79 20.92 -11.64
C ALA A 140 -9.44 21.12 -10.26
N THR A 141 -10.63 20.57 -10.04
CA THR A 141 -11.32 20.63 -8.75
C THR A 141 -10.62 19.74 -7.74
N VAL A 142 -10.29 18.50 -8.13
CA VAL A 142 -9.50 17.58 -7.29
C VAL A 142 -8.18 18.21 -6.90
N TYR A 143 -7.49 18.86 -7.84
CA TYR A 143 -6.24 19.55 -7.56
C TYR A 143 -6.46 20.70 -6.57
N ALA A 144 -7.41 21.61 -6.81
CA ALA A 144 -7.69 22.76 -5.96
C ALA A 144 -8.11 22.38 -4.53
N ASP A 145 -8.84 21.27 -4.40
CA ASP A 145 -9.40 20.80 -3.13
C ASP A 145 -8.51 19.78 -2.40
N TRP A 146 -7.33 19.48 -2.94
CA TRP A 146 -6.43 18.43 -2.43
C TRP A 146 -6.21 18.49 -0.92
N TYR A 147 -5.97 19.68 -0.36
CA TYR A 147 -5.73 19.85 1.08
C TYR A 147 -6.99 20.08 1.92
N LYS A 148 -8.18 20.14 1.29
CA LYS A 148 -9.46 20.29 2.00
C LYS A 148 -9.96 18.97 2.57
N SER A 149 -9.71 17.87 1.87
CA SER A 149 -10.09 16.51 2.28
C SER A 149 -9.11 15.48 1.73
N VAL A 150 -8.92 14.38 2.45
CA VAL A 150 -8.12 13.24 1.98
C VAL A 150 -8.73 12.71 0.68
N TYR A 151 -7.96 12.70 -0.40
CA TYR A 151 -8.39 12.12 -1.66
C TYR A 151 -8.58 10.61 -1.49
N LEU A 152 -9.77 10.10 -1.80
CA LEU A 152 -10.05 8.68 -1.89
C LEU A 152 -10.55 8.42 -3.31
N SER A 153 -9.81 7.61 -4.08
CA SER A 153 -10.34 7.15 -5.36
C SER A 153 -11.55 6.27 -5.08
N ALA A 154 -12.68 6.55 -5.71
CA ALA A 154 -13.80 5.62 -5.72
C ALA A 154 -13.29 4.23 -6.15
N ALA A 155 -13.79 3.17 -5.52
CA ALA A 155 -13.65 1.84 -6.08
C ALA A 155 -14.16 1.87 -7.52
N ASP A 156 -13.52 1.09 -8.41
CA ASP A 156 -14.00 0.96 -9.78
C ASP A 156 -15.48 0.54 -9.72
N PRO A 157 -16.44 1.34 -10.24
CA PRO A 157 -17.85 1.01 -10.16
C PRO A 157 -18.21 -0.32 -10.84
N SER A 158 -17.29 -0.85 -11.67
CA SER A 158 -17.41 -2.15 -12.32
C SER A 158 -16.91 -3.33 -11.48
N ILE A 159 -16.32 -3.09 -10.31
CA ILE A 159 -15.91 -4.12 -9.37
C ILE A 159 -16.81 -4.01 -8.13
N PRO A 160 -17.68 -5.00 -7.88
CA PRO A 160 -18.53 -5.00 -6.70
C PRO A 160 -17.71 -4.96 -5.41
N ASP A 161 -18.15 -4.15 -4.44
CA ASP A 161 -17.48 -4.03 -3.13
C ASP A 161 -17.53 -5.32 -2.31
N ASN A 162 -18.38 -6.27 -2.70
CA ASN A 162 -18.53 -7.55 -2.03
C ASN A 162 -18.16 -8.74 -2.97
N PRO A 163 -17.42 -9.75 -2.46
CA PRO A 163 -17.04 -10.91 -3.25
C PRO A 163 -18.23 -11.74 -3.75
N GLU A 164 -19.39 -11.69 -3.08
CA GLU A 164 -20.58 -12.45 -3.48
C GLU A 164 -21.21 -11.89 -4.77
N GLU A 165 -21.32 -10.58 -4.91
CA GLU A 165 -21.77 -9.88 -6.12
C GLU A 165 -20.80 -10.09 -7.28
N TRP A 166 -19.49 -10.09 -6.99
CA TRP A 166 -18.48 -10.44 -8.00
C TRP A 166 -18.63 -11.89 -8.47
N LEU A 167 -18.93 -12.83 -7.56
CA LEU A 167 -19.19 -14.24 -7.91
C LEU A 167 -20.51 -14.40 -8.69
N ASP A 168 -21.52 -13.59 -8.41
CA ASP A 168 -22.80 -13.60 -9.13
C ASP A 168 -22.66 -13.16 -10.60
N GLU A 169 -21.66 -12.35 -10.95
CA GLU A 169 -21.31 -12.02 -12.33
C GLU A 169 -20.76 -13.22 -13.11
N PHE A 170 -20.12 -14.17 -12.42
CA PHE A 170 -19.72 -15.43 -13.00
C PHE A 170 -20.87 -16.42 -12.89
N ASN A 171 -21.62 -16.55 -13.97
CA ASN A 171 -22.67 -17.56 -14.10
C ASN A 171 -22.10 -18.93 -13.69
N THR A 172 -22.43 -19.38 -12.47
CA THR A 172 -21.83 -20.57 -11.86
C THR A 172 -22.12 -21.74 -12.78
N PHE A 173 -21.12 -22.17 -13.53
CA PHE A 173 -21.25 -23.33 -14.38
C PHE A 173 -21.59 -24.51 -13.49
N SER A 174 -22.77 -25.11 -13.69
CA SER A 174 -23.13 -26.32 -12.98
C SER A 174 -22.02 -27.35 -13.27
N ILE A 175 -21.31 -27.78 -12.23
CA ILE A 175 -20.27 -28.79 -12.38
C ILE A 175 -20.83 -30.05 -13.04
N TYR A 176 -22.11 -30.37 -12.83
CA TYR A 176 -22.78 -31.49 -13.50
C TYR A 176 -23.00 -31.29 -15.01
N GLN A 177 -22.97 -30.06 -15.51
CA GLN A 177 -23.02 -29.75 -16.95
C GLN A 177 -21.63 -29.67 -17.59
N VAL A 178 -20.63 -29.20 -16.84
CA VAL A 178 -19.28 -28.96 -17.38
C VAL A 178 -18.33 -30.14 -17.16
N LEU A 179 -18.45 -30.85 -16.04
CA LEU A 179 -17.62 -32.00 -15.70
C LEU A 179 -17.68 -33.13 -16.75
N PRO A 180 -18.84 -33.50 -17.33
CA PRO A 180 -18.89 -34.52 -18.38
C PRO A 180 -18.06 -34.14 -19.61
N LYS A 181 -18.12 -32.88 -20.05
CA LYS A 181 -17.35 -32.36 -21.19
C LYS A 181 -15.85 -32.27 -20.89
N LEU A 182 -15.50 -31.88 -19.66
CA LEU A 182 -14.11 -31.87 -19.20
C LEU A 182 -13.51 -33.29 -19.16
N ILE A 183 -14.25 -34.27 -18.64
CA ILE A 183 -13.81 -35.68 -18.63
C ILE A 183 -13.62 -36.19 -20.06
N GLU A 184 -14.50 -35.82 -20.99
CA GLU A 184 -14.39 -36.19 -22.40
C GLU A 184 -13.14 -35.58 -23.08
N LEU A 185 -12.86 -34.30 -22.83
CA LEU A 185 -11.66 -33.60 -23.32
C LEU A 185 -10.36 -34.17 -22.72
N TRP A 186 -10.36 -34.46 -21.42
CA TRP A 186 -9.24 -35.12 -20.75
C TRP A 186 -9.04 -36.56 -21.26
N GLY A 187 -10.13 -37.30 -21.49
CA GLY A 187 -10.10 -38.62 -22.09
C GLY A 187 -9.59 -38.64 -23.53
N MET A 188 -9.82 -37.56 -24.29
CA MET A 188 -9.23 -37.37 -25.63
C MET A 188 -7.71 -37.17 -25.56
N ASN A 189 -7.20 -36.37 -24.62
CA ASN A 189 -5.76 -36.13 -24.47
C ASN A 189 -4.97 -37.34 -23.93
N ILE A 190 -5.64 -38.33 -23.33
CA ILE A 190 -5.01 -39.56 -22.81
C ILE A 190 -4.93 -40.66 -23.89
N ARG A 191 -5.59 -40.50 -25.04
CA ARG A 191 -5.41 -41.41 -26.18
C ARG A 191 -4.03 -41.17 -26.78
N THR A 192 -3.08 -42.04 -26.47
CA THR A 192 -1.77 -42.08 -27.10
C THR A 192 -1.90 -42.35 -28.60
N ASP A 193 -1.56 -41.37 -29.44
CA ASP A 193 -1.39 -41.53 -30.89
C ASP A 193 -0.11 -42.32 -31.22
N VAL A 194 -0.05 -43.59 -30.81
CA VAL A 194 0.99 -44.51 -31.29
C VAL A 194 0.35 -45.83 -31.70
N GLU A 195 0.22 -46.02 -33.02
CA GLU A 195 -0.05 -47.34 -33.59
C GLU A 195 1.12 -48.28 -33.26
N ALA A 196 0.82 -49.40 -32.58
CA ALA A 196 1.81 -50.41 -32.28
C ALA A 196 2.27 -51.12 -33.58
N LYS A 197 3.49 -50.81 -34.04
CA LYS A 197 4.17 -51.60 -35.08
C LYS A 197 4.62 -52.96 -34.52
N LYS A 198 3.74 -53.96 -34.55
CA LYS A 198 4.16 -55.38 -34.50
C LYS A 198 3.64 -56.12 -35.73
N ASN A 199 4.49 -56.25 -36.74
CA ASN A 199 4.32 -57.21 -37.83
C ASN A 199 4.54 -58.63 -37.27
N PHE A 200 3.46 -59.35 -37.00
CA PHE A 200 3.53 -60.80 -36.85
C PHE A 200 3.59 -61.43 -38.23
N MET A 201 4.80 -61.75 -38.73
CA MET A 201 4.93 -62.71 -39.82
C MET A 201 4.56 -64.10 -39.28
N GLN A 202 3.52 -64.70 -39.82
CA GLN A 202 3.23 -66.12 -39.66
C GLN A 202 4.43 -66.93 -40.17
N GLN A 203 5.16 -67.59 -39.27
CA GLN A 203 6.00 -68.72 -39.67
C GLN A 203 5.11 -69.93 -39.86
N THR A 204 4.89 -70.30 -41.11
CA THR A 204 4.23 -71.54 -41.52
C THR A 204 5.12 -72.73 -41.16
N VAL A 205 4.53 -73.67 -40.42
CA VAL A 205 5.12 -74.95 -40.03
C VAL A 205 5.36 -75.83 -41.27
N LYS A 206 6.53 -76.48 -41.33
CA LYS A 206 6.70 -77.83 -41.88
C LYS A 206 7.66 -78.60 -41.00
#